data_AF-A0A127JV01-F1
#
_entry.id   AF-A0A127JV01-F1
#
_cell.length_a   1.000
_cell.length_b   1.000
_cell.length_c   1.000
_cell.angle_alpha   90.00
_cell.angle_beta   90.00
_cell.angle_gamma   90.00
#
_symmetry.space_group_name_H-M   'P 1'
#
loop_
_entity.id
_entity.type
_entity.pdbx_description
1 polymer ?
#
loop_
_entity_poly.entity_id
_entity_poly.type
_entity_poly.pdbx_seq_one_letter_code
_entity_poly.pdbx_strand_id
1 'polypeptide(L)'
;MVKKMHKASDEDSKSSAQFADTIRESAQQIWLAGLGAFSKAQEEGGKVFESLVKEGQSIHRKTQTAAEERFAEASSRMASMASDISSKASGQWDKLENIFEDRVSRALKKLGVPTAKDIDELVARIDELNRNVAKLNAKSHAAKPARAAAPAGGKRTATKRASARKTAP
;
A
#
# COMPACT_ATOMS: atom_id res chain seq x y z
N MET A 1 -80.20 -69.80 26.96
CA MET A 1 -80.21 -68.66 26.00
C MET A 1 -78.77 -68.16 25.69
N VAL A 2 -77.86 -69.00 25.18
CA VAL A 2 -76.43 -68.57 24.96
C VAL A 2 -75.93 -68.77 23.52
N LYS A 3 -76.74 -69.36 22.62
CA LYS A 3 -76.27 -69.68 21.25
C LYS A 3 -76.27 -68.52 20.25
N LYS A 4 -76.68 -67.31 20.66
CA LYS A 4 -76.78 -66.15 19.76
C LYS A 4 -75.61 -65.15 19.87
N MET A 5 -74.73 -65.29 20.88
CA MET A 5 -73.59 -64.38 21.04
C MET A 5 -72.35 -64.81 20.23
N HIS A 6 -72.08 -66.12 20.07
CA HIS A 6 -70.90 -66.58 19.33
C HIS A 6 -70.95 -66.34 17.80
N LYS A 7 -72.14 -66.40 17.19
CA LYS A 7 -72.27 -66.22 15.73
C LYS A 7 -72.00 -64.78 15.26
N ALA A 8 -72.22 -63.78 16.12
CA ALA A 8 -71.91 -62.39 15.79
C ALA A 8 -70.39 -62.12 15.86
N SER A 9 -69.70 -62.69 16.86
CA SER A 9 -68.25 -62.53 17.03
C SER A 9 -67.42 -63.21 15.93
N ASP A 10 -67.90 -64.31 15.35
CA ASP A 10 -67.26 -64.98 14.21
C ASP A 10 -67.43 -64.23 12.87
N GLU A 11 -68.46 -63.40 12.71
CA GLU A 11 -68.66 -62.59 11.50
C GLU A 11 -67.84 -61.29 11.56
N ASP A 12 -67.76 -60.63 12.71
CA ASP A 12 -66.93 -59.42 12.91
C ASP A 12 -65.43 -59.73 12.85
N SER A 13 -65.00 -60.89 13.34
CA SER A 13 -63.59 -61.33 13.21
C SER A 13 -63.21 -61.66 11.77
N LYS A 14 -64.14 -62.18 10.97
CA LYS A 14 -63.91 -62.44 9.55
C LYS A 14 -63.91 -61.16 8.72
N SER A 15 -64.79 -60.21 9.02
CA SER A 15 -64.81 -58.92 8.31
C SER A 15 -63.56 -58.08 8.60
N SER A 16 -63.09 -58.08 9.85
CA SER A 16 -61.85 -57.39 10.23
C SER A 16 -60.59 -58.04 9.63
N ALA A 17 -60.55 -59.38 9.53
CA ALA A 17 -59.47 -60.08 8.83
C ALA A 17 -59.45 -59.75 7.32
N GLN A 18 -60.62 -59.75 6.66
CA GLN A 18 -60.73 -59.35 5.25
C GLN A 18 -60.35 -57.88 5.01
N PHE A 19 -60.64 -56.99 5.97
CA PHE A 19 -60.25 -55.59 5.91
C PHE A 19 -58.73 -55.42 6.11
N ALA A 20 -58.12 -56.16 7.04
CA ALA A 20 -56.67 -56.14 7.24
C ALA A 20 -55.92 -56.64 5.99
N ASP A 21 -56.44 -57.68 5.32
CA ASP A 21 -55.86 -58.20 4.08
C ASP A 21 -55.94 -57.20 2.92
N THR A 22 -57.05 -56.47 2.78
CA THR A 22 -57.18 -55.44 1.72
C THR A 22 -56.27 -54.23 1.97
N ILE A 23 -56.08 -53.82 3.22
CA ILE A 23 -55.12 -52.77 3.58
C ILE A 23 -53.69 -53.22 3.29
N ARG A 24 -53.34 -54.47 3.64
CA ARG A 24 -52.02 -55.03 3.35
C ARG A 24 -51.74 -55.09 1.85
N GLU A 25 -52.70 -55.55 1.06
CA GLU A 25 -52.60 -55.60 -0.39
C GLU A 25 -52.46 -54.19 -0.99
N SER A 26 -53.24 -53.22 -0.53
CA SER A 26 -53.12 -51.82 -0.96
C SER A 26 -51.77 -51.20 -0.57
N ALA A 27 -51.30 -51.42 0.65
CA ALA A 27 -50.00 -50.96 1.11
C ALA A 27 -48.85 -51.60 0.30
N GLN A 28 -48.98 -52.88 -0.04
CA GLN A 28 -48.03 -53.58 -0.90
C GLN A 28 -48.04 -53.03 -2.33
N GLN A 29 -49.20 -52.71 -2.89
CA GLN A 29 -49.32 -52.08 -4.20
C GLN A 29 -48.75 -50.66 -4.21
N ILE A 30 -49.01 -49.85 -3.17
CA ILE A 30 -48.41 -48.52 -3.02
C ILE A 30 -46.89 -48.63 -2.90
N TRP A 31 -46.39 -49.62 -2.17
CA TRP A 31 -44.94 -49.85 -2.02
C TRP A 31 -44.29 -50.25 -3.35
N LEU A 32 -44.90 -51.19 -4.08
CA LEU A 32 -44.42 -51.63 -5.39
C LEU A 32 -44.49 -50.50 -6.43
N ALA A 33 -45.55 -49.70 -6.40
CA ALA A 33 -45.68 -48.52 -7.25
C ALA A 33 -44.63 -47.45 -6.89
N GLY A 34 -44.36 -47.25 -5.60
CA GLY A 34 -43.28 -46.37 -5.14
C GLY A 34 -41.91 -46.82 -5.62
N LEU A 35 -41.62 -48.13 -5.54
CA LEU A 35 -40.37 -48.71 -6.03
C LEU A 35 -40.25 -48.61 -7.56
N GLY A 36 -41.34 -48.89 -8.29
CA GLY A 36 -41.38 -48.78 -9.74
C GLY A 36 -41.24 -47.34 -10.25
N ALA A 37 -41.87 -46.38 -9.59
CA ALA A 37 -41.72 -44.96 -9.91
C ALA A 37 -40.31 -44.45 -9.61
N PHE A 38 -39.69 -44.89 -8.51
CA PHE A 38 -38.32 -44.55 -8.18
C PHE A 38 -37.32 -45.14 -9.19
N SER A 39 -37.49 -46.41 -9.59
CA SER A 39 -36.68 -47.02 -10.65
C SER A 39 -36.85 -46.31 -11.99
N LYS A 40 -38.07 -45.90 -12.35
CA LYS A 40 -38.32 -45.14 -13.59
C LYS A 40 -37.71 -43.73 -13.54
N ALA A 41 -37.75 -43.09 -12.38
CA ALA A 41 -37.05 -41.82 -12.16
C ALA A 41 -35.52 -41.98 -12.21
N GLN A 42 -34.95 -43.11 -11.81
CA GLN A 42 -33.52 -43.38 -12.03
C GLN A 42 -33.18 -43.60 -13.51
N GLU A 43 -34.03 -44.35 -14.24
CA GLU A 43 -33.81 -44.65 -15.65
C GLU A 43 -33.97 -43.42 -16.56
N GLU A 44 -34.96 -42.57 -16.28
CA GLU A 44 -35.19 -41.31 -17.00
C GLU A 44 -34.35 -40.15 -16.43
N GLY A 45 -33.96 -40.23 -15.15
CA GLY A 45 -33.18 -39.20 -14.46
C GLY A 45 -31.78 -39.02 -15.02
N GLY A 46 -31.14 -40.09 -15.52
CA GLY A 46 -29.81 -39.99 -16.15
C GLY A 46 -29.80 -39.07 -17.37
N LYS A 47 -30.82 -39.16 -18.25
CA LYS A 47 -30.92 -38.32 -19.45
C LYS A 47 -31.24 -36.86 -19.11
N VAL A 48 -32.12 -36.64 -18.15
CA VAL A 48 -32.44 -35.29 -17.66
C VAL A 48 -31.21 -34.68 -16.97
N PHE A 49 -30.47 -35.47 -16.19
CA PHE A 49 -29.22 -35.04 -15.57
C PHE A 49 -28.16 -34.69 -16.61
N GLU A 50 -27.92 -35.53 -17.61
CA GLU A 50 -26.98 -35.22 -18.70
C GLU A 50 -27.38 -33.95 -19.47
N SER A 51 -28.67 -33.76 -19.73
CA SER A 51 -29.19 -32.54 -20.36
C SER A 51 -28.95 -31.31 -19.49
N LEU A 52 -29.27 -31.38 -18.20
CA LEU A 52 -29.03 -30.31 -17.24
C LEU A 52 -27.54 -30.01 -17.07
N VAL A 53 -26.67 -31.03 -17.09
CA VAL A 53 -25.22 -30.86 -17.03
C VAL A 53 -24.70 -30.18 -18.30
N LYS A 54 -25.18 -30.58 -19.47
CA LYS A 54 -24.81 -29.94 -20.74
C LYS A 54 -25.28 -28.49 -20.81
N GLU A 55 -26.49 -28.23 -20.33
CA GLU A 55 -27.05 -26.87 -20.23
C GLU A 55 -26.30 -26.03 -19.19
N GLY A 56 -25.94 -26.61 -18.04
CA GLY A 56 -25.09 -25.99 -17.03
C GLY A 56 -23.69 -25.66 -17.55
N GLN A 57 -23.05 -26.55 -18.30
CA GLN A 57 -21.77 -26.28 -18.97
C GLN A 57 -21.90 -25.18 -20.02
N SER A 58 -22.99 -25.14 -20.78
CA SER A 58 -23.26 -24.10 -21.77
C SER A 58 -23.47 -22.73 -21.11
N ILE A 59 -24.26 -22.68 -20.04
CA ILE A 59 -24.47 -21.48 -19.23
C ILE A 59 -23.15 -21.04 -18.61
N HIS A 60 -22.38 -21.96 -18.01
CA HIS A 60 -21.08 -21.63 -17.41
C HIS A 60 -20.11 -21.04 -18.43
N ARG A 61 -19.99 -21.62 -19.63
CA ARG A 61 -19.18 -21.06 -20.72
C ARG A 61 -19.67 -19.68 -21.15
N LYS A 62 -20.98 -19.51 -21.35
CA LYS A 62 -21.57 -18.21 -21.73
C LYS A 62 -21.34 -17.14 -20.65
N THR A 63 -21.51 -17.50 -19.37
CA THR A 63 -21.25 -16.61 -18.24
C THR A 63 -19.76 -16.30 -18.12
N GLN A 64 -18.88 -17.27 -18.34
CA GLN A 64 -17.44 -17.06 -18.33
C GLN A 64 -17.02 -16.09 -19.44
N THR A 65 -17.47 -16.30 -20.68
CA THR A 65 -17.14 -15.40 -21.79
C THR A 65 -17.72 -14.00 -21.57
N ALA A 66 -18.97 -13.89 -21.13
CA ALA A 66 -19.56 -12.59 -20.79
C ALA A 66 -18.83 -11.92 -19.61
N ALA A 67 -18.40 -12.67 -18.60
CA ALA A 67 -17.61 -12.15 -17.50
C ALA A 67 -16.24 -11.68 -17.99
N GLU A 68 -15.54 -12.48 -18.79
CA GLU A 68 -14.25 -12.14 -19.39
C GLU A 68 -14.34 -10.86 -20.24
N GLU A 69 -15.37 -10.71 -21.07
CA GLU A 69 -15.63 -9.47 -21.82
C GLU A 69 -15.87 -8.27 -20.89
N ARG A 70 -16.67 -8.44 -19.84
CA ARG A 70 -16.95 -7.37 -18.86
C ARG A 70 -15.72 -7.00 -18.05
N PHE A 71 -14.89 -7.98 -17.67
CA PHE A 71 -13.64 -7.76 -16.97
C PHE A 71 -12.62 -7.07 -17.88
N ALA A 72 -12.51 -7.47 -19.14
CA ALA A 72 -11.64 -6.82 -20.11
C ALA A 72 -12.08 -5.36 -20.36
N GLU A 73 -13.38 -5.11 -20.51
CA GLU A 73 -13.94 -3.76 -20.70
C GLU A 73 -13.74 -2.90 -19.45
N ALA A 74 -14.00 -3.43 -18.26
CA ALA A 74 -13.79 -2.74 -17.00
C ALA A 74 -12.30 -2.49 -16.71
N SER A 75 -11.43 -3.46 -17.00
CA SER A 75 -9.97 -3.33 -16.86
C SER A 75 -9.43 -2.28 -17.83
N SER A 76 -9.89 -2.27 -19.08
CA SER A 76 -9.53 -1.25 -20.07
C SER A 76 -9.98 0.15 -19.63
N ARG A 77 -11.22 0.29 -19.16
CA ARG A 77 -11.73 1.55 -18.59
C ARG A 77 -10.97 2.00 -17.35
N MET A 78 -10.62 1.07 -16.48
CA MET A 78 -9.82 1.35 -15.28
C MET A 78 -8.41 1.78 -15.66
N ALA A 79 -7.78 1.12 -16.63
CA ALA A 79 -6.46 1.47 -17.15
C ALA A 79 -6.47 2.86 -17.81
N SER A 80 -7.50 3.17 -18.60
CA SER A 80 -7.65 4.51 -19.20
C SER A 80 -7.87 5.58 -18.13
N MET A 81 -8.76 5.33 -17.15
CA MET A 81 -8.98 6.24 -16.02
C MET A 81 -7.71 6.42 -15.18
N ALA A 82 -6.96 5.35 -14.93
CA ALA A 82 -5.70 5.41 -14.20
C ALA A 82 -4.63 6.19 -14.98
N SER A 83 -4.56 6.06 -16.30
CA SER A 83 -3.68 6.85 -17.16
C SER A 83 -4.08 8.33 -17.18
N ASP A 84 -5.37 8.64 -17.25
CA ASP A 84 -5.90 10.01 -17.21
C ASP A 84 -5.69 10.67 -15.84
N ILE A 85 -5.90 9.92 -14.76
CA ILE A 85 -5.59 10.36 -13.40
C ILE A 85 -4.08 10.53 -13.24
N SER A 86 -3.26 9.59 -13.70
CA SER A 86 -1.80 9.67 -13.59
C SER A 86 -1.27 10.88 -14.34
N SER A 87 -1.75 11.14 -15.56
CA SER A 87 -1.34 12.30 -16.37
C SER A 87 -1.85 13.63 -15.81
N LYS A 88 -3.03 13.69 -15.18
CA LYS A 88 -3.51 14.90 -14.49
C LYS A 88 -2.90 15.08 -13.10
N ALA A 89 -2.59 13.99 -12.43
CA ALA A 89 -2.06 13.99 -11.08
C ALA A 89 -0.53 14.08 -11.06
N SER A 90 0.20 13.87 -12.16
CA SER A 90 1.65 14.06 -12.22
C SER A 90 2.06 15.46 -11.72
N GLY A 91 1.36 16.52 -12.14
CA GLY A 91 1.58 17.87 -11.61
C GLY A 91 1.11 18.10 -10.15
N GLN A 92 0.26 17.22 -9.60
CA GLN A 92 -0.06 17.20 -8.17
C GLN A 92 0.90 16.31 -7.39
N TRP A 93 1.52 15.31 -8.05
CA TRP A 93 2.55 14.45 -7.50
C TRP A 93 3.81 15.23 -7.19
N ASP A 94 4.19 16.22 -8.01
CA ASP A 94 5.28 17.13 -7.67
C ASP A 94 5.02 17.91 -6.36
N LYS A 95 3.76 18.30 -6.11
CA LYS A 95 3.37 18.95 -4.84
C LYS A 95 3.37 17.95 -3.68
N LEU A 96 2.95 16.71 -3.93
CA LEU A 96 3.02 15.64 -2.94
C LEU A 96 4.45 15.22 -2.66
N GLU A 97 5.37 15.30 -3.62
CA GLU A 97 6.80 15.06 -3.44
C GLU A 97 7.38 16.09 -2.48
N ASN A 98 7.06 17.37 -2.67
CA ASN A 98 7.44 18.42 -1.73
C ASN A 98 6.86 18.20 -0.32
N ILE A 99 5.58 17.81 -0.21
CA ILE A 99 4.92 17.53 1.09
C ILE A 99 5.50 16.26 1.74
N PHE A 100 5.80 15.25 0.94
CA PHE A 100 6.40 14.00 1.39
C PHE A 100 7.82 14.24 1.87
N GLU A 101 8.63 14.99 1.12
CA GLU A 101 9.98 15.36 1.50
C GLU A 101 9.97 16.22 2.76
N ASP A 102 9.04 17.17 2.90
CA ASP A 102 8.84 17.92 4.15
C ASP A 102 8.47 16.99 5.32
N ARG A 103 7.62 15.99 5.09
CA ARG A 103 7.19 15.07 6.15
C ARG A 103 8.29 14.09 6.53
N VAL A 104 9.03 13.56 5.56
CA VAL A 104 10.22 12.71 5.75
C VAL A 104 11.31 13.50 6.44
N SER A 105 11.60 14.72 6.01
CA SER A 105 12.56 15.62 6.65
C SER A 105 12.18 15.90 8.10
N ARG A 106 10.90 16.18 8.39
CA ARG A 106 10.42 16.35 9.78
C ARG A 106 10.55 15.09 10.62
N ALA A 107 10.32 13.91 10.02
CA ALA A 107 10.47 12.63 10.71
C ALA A 107 11.95 12.33 11.02
N LEU A 108 12.84 12.55 10.05
CA LEU A 108 14.29 12.40 10.20
C LEU A 108 14.86 13.37 11.25
N LYS A 109 14.43 14.64 11.24
CA LYS A 109 14.79 15.62 12.27
C LYS A 109 14.36 15.18 13.66
N LYS A 110 13.15 14.62 13.80
CA LYS A 110 12.68 14.05 15.09
C LYS A 110 13.49 12.83 15.54
N LEU A 111 14.07 12.09 14.60
CA LEU A 111 14.94 10.95 14.87
C LEU A 111 16.41 11.37 15.10
N GLY A 112 16.72 12.67 15.04
CA GLY A 112 18.07 13.20 15.27
C GLY A 112 19.00 13.10 14.06
N VAL A 113 18.47 12.82 12.85
CA VAL A 113 19.25 12.79 11.62
C VAL A 113 19.29 14.20 11.03
N PRO A 114 20.48 14.85 10.94
CA PRO A 114 20.61 16.17 10.33
C PRO A 114 20.30 16.11 8.83
N THR A 115 19.58 17.11 8.31
CA THR A 115 19.25 17.20 6.88
C THR A 115 20.30 18.00 6.12
N ALA A 116 20.37 17.84 4.79
CA ALA A 116 21.33 18.57 3.95
C ALA A 116 21.26 20.10 4.13
N LYS A 117 20.04 20.65 4.21
CA LYS A 117 19.82 22.08 4.45
C LYS A 117 20.39 22.55 5.78
N ASP A 118 20.31 21.73 6.82
CA ASP A 118 20.85 22.08 8.14
C ASP A 118 22.38 22.12 8.12
N ILE A 119 23.01 21.26 7.31
CA ILE A 119 24.46 21.25 7.10
C ILE A 119 24.89 22.51 6.34
N ASP A 120 24.16 22.90 5.29
CA ASP A 120 24.44 24.10 4.51
C ASP A 120 24.32 25.39 5.35
N GLU A 121 23.26 25.51 6.16
CA GLU A 121 23.12 26.64 7.10
C GLU A 121 24.26 26.69 8.12
N LEU A 122 24.71 25.53 8.60
CA LEU A 122 25.83 25.45 9.54
C LEU A 122 27.14 25.89 8.88
N VAL A 123 27.42 25.46 7.64
CA VAL A 123 28.60 25.88 6.87
C VAL A 123 28.59 27.40 6.67
N ALA A 124 27.46 27.98 6.29
CA ALA A 124 27.33 29.42 6.12
C ALA A 124 27.62 30.19 7.42
N ARG A 125 27.11 29.69 8.56
CA ARG A 125 27.41 30.25 9.89
C ARG A 125 28.88 30.12 10.26
N ILE A 126 29.53 28.99 9.93
CA ILE A 126 30.96 28.78 10.18
C ILE A 126 31.78 29.78 9.36
N ASP A 127 31.43 30.03 8.10
CA ASP A 127 32.12 31.00 7.25
C ASP A 127 31.98 32.43 7.78
N GLU A 128 30.80 32.81 8.22
CA GLU A 128 30.57 34.11 8.86
C GLU A 128 31.37 34.26 10.15
N LEU A 129 31.38 33.21 10.99
CA LEU A 129 32.14 33.21 12.24
C LEU A 129 33.64 33.29 11.97
N ASN A 130 34.16 32.55 10.98
CA ASN A 130 35.56 32.61 10.55
C ASN A 130 35.94 34.02 10.09
N ARG A 131 35.07 34.70 9.33
CA ARG A 131 35.29 36.10 8.93
C ARG A 131 35.34 37.03 10.14
N ASN A 132 34.47 36.83 11.13
CA ASN A 132 34.45 37.65 12.34
C ASN A 132 35.67 37.41 13.22
N VAL A 133 36.11 36.16 13.38
CA VAL A 133 37.34 35.80 14.10
C VAL A 133 38.57 36.39 13.39
N ALA A 134 38.65 36.30 12.06
CA ALA A 134 39.74 36.91 11.30
C ALA A 134 39.81 38.43 11.50
N LYS A 135 38.65 39.12 11.50
CA LYS A 135 38.57 40.56 11.80
C LYS A 135 39.01 40.90 13.22
N LEU A 136 38.62 40.10 14.22
CA LEU A 136 39.03 40.30 15.61
C LEU A 136 40.52 40.04 15.83
N ASN A 137 41.08 39.00 15.19
CA ASN A 137 42.51 38.69 15.26
C ASN A 137 43.37 39.76 14.56
N ALA A 138 42.90 40.30 13.42
CA ALA A 138 43.56 41.43 12.77
C ALA A 138 43.57 42.69 13.66
N LYS A 139 42.52 42.89 14.46
CA LYS A 139 42.41 44.03 15.39
C LYS A 139 43.25 43.85 16.67
N SER A 140 43.46 42.62 17.14
CA SER A 140 44.35 42.33 18.28
C SER A 140 45.83 42.47 17.93
N HIS A 141 46.22 42.17 16.68
CA HIS A 141 47.61 42.30 16.20
C HIS A 141 47.98 43.73 15.76
N ALA A 142 47.00 44.61 15.55
CA ALA A 142 47.23 46.02 15.23
C ALA A 142 47.56 46.88 16.47
N ALA A 143 47.47 46.34 17.69
CA ALA A 143 47.76 47.03 18.94
C ALA A 143 49.23 46.83 19.38
N LYS A 144 50.20 47.19 18.54
CA LYS A 144 51.56 47.51 19.00
C LYS A 144 52.03 48.75 18.25
N PRO A 145 51.91 49.96 18.85
CA PRO A 145 52.35 51.17 18.17
C PRO A 145 53.87 51.21 18.21
N ALA A 146 54.51 51.03 17.05
CA ALA A 146 55.89 51.43 16.86
C ALA A 146 55.96 52.95 16.98
N ARG A 147 56.64 53.41 18.02
CA ARG A 147 56.84 54.81 18.41
C ARG A 147 57.37 55.64 17.25
N ALA A 148 56.72 56.80 17.04
CA ALA A 148 57.02 57.79 16.02
C ALA A 148 58.46 58.33 16.09
N ALA A 149 59.10 58.48 14.93
CA ALA A 149 60.23 59.37 14.72
C ALA A 149 59.76 60.59 13.91
N ALA A 150 59.84 61.77 14.52
CA ALA A 150 59.51 63.05 13.90
C ALA A 150 60.64 63.54 12.97
N PRO A 151 60.35 64.35 11.93
CA PRO A 151 61.37 64.91 11.05
C PRO A 151 61.85 66.27 11.60
N ALA A 152 63.17 66.45 11.68
CA ALA A 152 63.78 67.77 11.90
C ALA A 152 64.67 68.10 10.71
N GLY A 153 64.36 69.22 10.04
CA GLY A 153 65.03 69.70 8.85
C GLY A 153 66.40 70.33 9.10
N GLY A 154 67.06 70.72 8.01
CA GLY A 154 68.26 71.55 8.06
C GLY A 154 69.18 71.37 6.87
N LYS A 155 68.89 72.06 5.76
CA LYS A 155 69.81 72.26 4.63
C LYS A 155 70.89 73.26 5.07
N ARG A 156 72.18 72.89 5.05
CA ARG A 156 73.28 73.84 4.75
C ARG A 156 74.53 73.12 4.26
N THR A 157 75.10 73.75 3.25
CA THR A 157 76.09 73.29 2.28
C THR A 157 77.53 73.41 2.76
N ALA A 158 78.36 72.47 2.30
CA ALA A 158 79.78 72.56 1.91
C ALA A 158 80.80 73.18 2.89
N THR A 159 81.93 72.49 3.10
CA THR A 159 83.26 72.87 2.52
C THR A 159 84.36 71.91 2.99
N LYS A 160 84.94 71.19 2.02
CA LYS A 160 86.36 70.93 1.77
C LYS A 160 87.27 70.29 2.86
N ARG A 161 87.83 69.16 2.43
CA ARG A 161 88.90 68.31 2.98
C ARG A 161 90.29 68.95 2.78
N ALA A 162 91.18 68.86 3.78
CA ALA A 162 92.66 68.69 3.70
C ALA A 162 93.23 68.80 5.14
N SER A 163 93.65 67.71 5.79
CA SER A 163 94.93 66.97 5.68
C SER A 163 96.12 67.64 6.38
N ALA A 164 96.58 67.03 7.48
CA ALA A 164 97.97 66.89 7.95
C ALA A 164 97.93 66.45 9.43
N ARG A 165 98.79 65.58 9.99
CA ARG A 165 99.82 64.66 9.53
C ARG A 165 100.32 63.94 10.80
N LYS A 166 100.74 62.67 10.63
CA LYS A 166 101.73 61.90 11.43
C LYS A 166 101.34 61.20 12.74
N THR A 167 101.21 59.88 12.60
CA THR A 167 101.80 58.75 13.35
C THR A 167 103.14 59.05 14.05
N ALA A 168 103.62 58.33 15.07
CA ALA A 168 103.20 57.17 15.89
C ALA A 168 104.15 57.15 17.13
N PRO A 169 104.48 55.99 17.73
CA PRO A 169 105.54 55.16 17.15
C PRO A 169 105.12 53.75 16.73
#